data_AF-A0ABD3VCH1-F1
#
_entry.id   AF-A0ABD3VCH1-F1
#
_cell.length_a   1.000
_cell.length_b   1.000
_cell.length_c   1.000
_cell.angle_alpha   90.00
_cell.angle_beta   90.00
_cell.angle_gamma   90.00
#
_symmetry.space_group_name_H-M   'P 1'
#
loop_
_entity.id
_entity.type
_entity.pdbx_description
1 polymer ?
#
loop_
_entity_poly.entity_id
_entity_poly.type
_entity_poly.pdbx_seq_one_letter_code
_entity_poly.pdbx_strand_id
1 'polypeptide(L)'
;KPLRETLLEFEAEENINCVDFEALKVLKNVLEPVDLAVKNLSKEDATLLSADVIIKFMLQKLSDIDHEISRTLHDNIKRHIDDLASRLFCVVDDYNDDDEEKQSETLSNDAEERTIEFVLFKNTGKRTDHLLKLNDALLSIKPTSTDMEHVFSVNASFCTKIRSRLSDKSLNALVFLNFFISRRKYFTCEIYSKIKNNVSV
;
A
#
# COMPACT_ATOMS: atom_id res chain seq x y z
N LYS A 1 -11.80 -24.89 26.53
CA LYS A 1 -11.46 -26.25 26.06
C LYS A 1 -9.95 -26.32 25.86
N PRO A 2 -9.23 -27.22 26.54
CA PRO A 2 -7.82 -27.45 26.27
C PRO A 2 -7.67 -27.90 24.80
N LEU A 3 -6.67 -27.33 24.11
CA LEU A 3 -6.41 -27.53 22.67
C LEU A 3 -6.34 -29.02 22.26
N ARG A 4 -5.96 -29.87 23.22
CA ARG A 4 -5.86 -31.33 23.08
C ARG A 4 -7.22 -32.00 22.79
N GLU A 5 -8.30 -31.53 23.40
CA GLU A 5 -9.65 -32.09 23.19
C GLU A 5 -10.16 -31.77 21.78
N THR A 6 -9.89 -30.56 21.29
CA THR A 6 -10.27 -30.15 19.93
C THR A 6 -9.49 -30.91 18.87
N LEU A 7 -8.20 -31.19 19.09
CA LEU A 7 -7.37 -31.93 18.14
C LEU A 7 -7.73 -33.43 18.07
N LEU A 8 -8.24 -34.00 19.17
CA LEU A 8 -8.80 -35.36 19.20
C LEU A 8 -10.13 -35.47 18.44
N GLU A 9 -10.95 -34.41 18.39
CA GLU A 9 -12.19 -34.36 17.60
C GLU A 9 -11.96 -34.38 16.07
N PHE A 10 -10.73 -34.11 15.59
CA PHE A 10 -10.41 -34.01 14.15
C PHE A 10 -9.71 -35.25 13.55
N GLU A 11 -9.62 -36.39 14.25
CA GLU A 11 -9.00 -37.64 13.74
C GLU A 11 -7.55 -37.47 13.21
N ALA A 12 -6.81 -36.47 13.70
CA ALA A 12 -5.44 -36.18 13.25
C ALA A 12 -4.37 -36.98 14.03
N GLU A 13 -4.67 -38.20 14.48
CA GLU A 13 -3.86 -38.95 15.45
C GLU A 13 -2.42 -39.26 14.97
N GLU A 14 -2.18 -39.41 13.68
CA GLU A 14 -0.86 -39.81 13.17
C GLU A 14 0.18 -38.68 13.09
N ASN A 15 -0.24 -37.40 13.12
CA ASN A 15 0.68 -36.26 12.95
C ASN A 15 0.97 -35.49 14.25
N ILE A 16 0.29 -35.82 15.35
CA ILE A 16 0.42 -35.11 16.63
C ILE A 16 1.78 -35.36 17.29
N ASN A 17 2.40 -36.52 17.04
CA ASN A 17 3.72 -36.85 17.57
C ASN A 17 4.88 -36.11 16.87
N CYS A 18 4.62 -35.49 15.71
CA CYS A 18 5.60 -34.72 14.94
C CYS A 18 5.56 -33.21 15.24
N VAL A 19 4.46 -32.72 15.79
CA VAL A 19 4.31 -31.29 16.12
C VAL A 19 4.90 -31.07 17.50
N ASP A 20 6.11 -30.49 17.54
CA ASP A 20 6.69 -29.98 18.77
C ASP A 20 5.75 -28.93 19.38
N PHE A 21 4.93 -29.38 20.33
CA PHE A 21 4.03 -28.51 21.08
C PHE A 21 4.78 -27.37 21.77
N GLU A 22 6.06 -27.59 22.08
CA GLU A 22 6.94 -26.56 22.62
C GLU A 22 7.27 -25.49 21.58
N ALA A 23 7.54 -25.86 20.32
CA ALA A 23 7.71 -24.91 19.23
C ALA A 23 6.44 -24.09 18.98
N LEU A 24 5.26 -24.71 19.09
CA LEU A 24 3.97 -24.03 18.95
C LEU A 24 3.74 -23.02 20.09
N LYS A 25 4.13 -23.39 21.31
CA LYS A 25 4.03 -22.54 22.50
C LYS A 25 4.97 -21.35 22.40
N VAL A 26 6.19 -21.57 21.93
CA VAL A 26 7.16 -20.51 21.65
C VAL A 26 6.64 -19.57 20.56
N LEU A 27 6.12 -20.11 19.45
CA LEU A 27 5.56 -19.30 18.37
C LEU A 27 4.39 -18.43 18.87
N LYS A 28 3.51 -18.99 19.70
CA LYS A 28 2.42 -18.23 20.31
C LYS A 28 2.95 -17.09 21.18
N ASN A 29 4.00 -17.32 21.96
CA ASN A 29 4.62 -16.29 22.80
C ASN A 29 5.25 -15.17 21.95
N VAL A 30 5.90 -15.52 20.84
CA VAL A 30 6.50 -14.53 19.91
C VAL A 30 5.44 -13.71 19.18
N LEU A 31 4.27 -14.29 18.90
CA LEU A 31 3.18 -13.59 18.22
C LEU A 31 2.33 -12.72 19.14
N GLU A 32 2.39 -12.90 20.46
CA GLU A 32 1.59 -12.11 21.41
C GLU A 32 1.89 -10.60 21.35
N PRO A 33 3.17 -10.14 21.34
CA PRO A 33 3.48 -8.72 21.14
C PRO A 33 2.96 -8.16 19.82
N VAL A 34 2.99 -8.97 18.75
CA VAL A 34 2.52 -8.58 17.42
C VAL A 34 1.01 -8.45 17.39
N ASP A 35 0.28 -9.42 17.95
CA ASP A 35 -1.19 -9.37 18.06
C ASP A 35 -1.64 -8.15 18.89
N LEU A 36 -0.96 -7.87 19.99
CA LEU A 36 -1.24 -6.69 20.82
C LEU A 36 -0.99 -5.39 20.05
N ALA A 37 0.11 -5.30 19.29
CA ALA A 37 0.44 -4.13 18.49
C ALA A 37 -0.61 -3.91 17.39
N VAL A 38 -0.94 -4.95 16.63
CA VAL A 38 -1.96 -4.89 15.57
C VAL A 38 -3.31 -4.46 16.12
N LYS A 39 -3.75 -5.00 17.26
CA LYS A 39 -5.00 -4.61 17.90
C LYS A 39 -5.02 -3.14 18.29
N ASN A 40 -3.91 -2.59 18.77
CA ASN A 40 -3.84 -1.17 19.14
C ASN A 40 -3.72 -0.26 17.91
N LEU A 41 -3.00 -0.67 16.88
CA LEU A 41 -2.90 0.06 15.61
C LEU A 41 -4.22 0.04 14.82
N SER A 42 -5.05 -0.97 15.03
CA SER A 42 -6.35 -1.11 14.36
C SER A 42 -7.48 -0.32 15.03
N LYS A 43 -7.20 0.40 16.12
CA LYS A 43 -8.20 1.26 16.77
C LYS A 43 -8.37 2.56 16.01
N GLU A 44 -9.58 3.11 16.05
CA GLU A 44 -9.92 4.38 15.37
C GLU A 44 -9.18 5.60 15.96
N ASP A 45 -8.76 5.53 17.22
CA ASP A 45 -7.99 6.58 17.92
C ASP A 45 -6.47 6.48 17.71
N ALA A 46 -5.99 5.51 16.91
CA ALA A 46 -4.57 5.34 16.63
C ALA A 46 -4.04 6.48 15.74
N THR A 47 -3.26 7.38 16.34
CA THR A 47 -2.52 8.44 15.65
C THR A 47 -1.12 7.97 15.26
N LEU A 48 -0.48 8.66 14.31
CA LEU A 48 0.91 8.37 13.90
C LEU A 48 1.89 8.36 15.08
N LEU A 49 1.70 9.28 16.03
CA LEU A 49 2.51 9.40 17.24
C LEU A 49 2.31 8.20 18.18
N SER A 50 1.05 7.77 18.35
CA SER A 50 0.75 6.55 19.10
C SER A 50 1.25 5.29 18.40
N ALA A 51 1.21 5.25 17.06
CA ALA A 51 1.69 4.13 16.27
C ALA A 51 3.20 3.92 16.43
N ASP A 52 3.99 5.00 16.42
CA ASP A 52 5.44 4.94 16.69
C ASP A 52 5.74 4.35 18.08
N VAL A 53 5.01 4.79 19.11
CA VAL A 53 5.14 4.24 20.46
C VAL A 53 4.74 2.76 20.51
N ILE A 54 3.65 2.37 19.86
CA ILE A 54 3.18 0.97 19.80
C ILE A 54 4.20 0.08 19.10
N ILE A 55 4.75 0.52 17.98
CA ILE A 55 5.76 -0.22 17.21
C ILE A 55 7.06 -0.37 18.00
N LYS A 56 7.55 0.70 18.64
CA LYS A 56 8.71 0.65 19.53
C LYS A 56 8.50 -0.33 20.68
N PHE A 57 7.31 -0.29 21.28
CA PHE A 57 6.94 -1.21 22.35
C PHE A 57 6.87 -2.67 21.90
N MET A 58 6.35 -2.93 20.68
CA MET A 58 6.35 -4.26 20.08
C MET A 58 7.78 -4.78 19.86
N LEU A 59 8.68 -3.96 19.31
CA LEU A 59 10.08 -4.33 19.08
C LEU A 59 10.80 -4.61 20.41
N GLN A 60 10.57 -3.79 21.43
CA GLN A 60 11.13 -4.03 22.76
C GLN A 60 10.68 -5.39 23.32
N LYS A 61 9.38 -5.69 23.26
CA LYS A 61 8.85 -6.97 23.72
C LYS A 61 9.38 -8.17 22.94
N LEU A 62 9.62 -8.02 21.64
CA LEU A 62 10.24 -9.07 20.83
C LEU A 62 11.73 -9.26 21.18
N SER A 63 12.43 -8.19 21.55
CA SER A 63 13.82 -8.26 22.03
C SER A 63 13.94 -8.93 23.41
N ASP A 64 12.92 -8.80 24.26
CA ASP A 64 12.92 -9.40 25.60
C ASP A 64 12.72 -10.94 25.55
N ILE A 65 12.21 -11.47 24.43
CA ILE A 65 12.03 -12.92 24.23
C ILE A 65 13.33 -13.51 23.67
N ASP A 66 14.04 -14.29 24.49
CA ASP A 66 15.26 -15.01 24.10
C ASP A 66 14.93 -16.27 23.28
N HIS A 67 14.54 -16.06 22.02
CA HIS A 67 14.33 -17.14 21.06
C HIS A 67 14.75 -16.72 19.65
N GLU A 68 15.32 -17.64 18.89
CA GLU A 68 15.81 -17.38 17.52
C GLU A 68 14.71 -16.81 16.61
N ILE A 69 13.51 -17.41 16.66
CA ILE A 69 12.32 -16.95 15.92
C ILE A 69 11.97 -15.49 16.28
N SER A 70 12.10 -15.09 17.56
CA SER A 70 11.82 -13.72 18.00
C SER A 70 12.83 -12.75 17.41
N ARG A 71 14.12 -13.10 17.44
CA ARG A 71 15.21 -12.29 16.88
C ARG A 71 15.05 -12.13 15.37
N THR A 72 14.75 -13.21 14.64
CA THR A 72 14.51 -13.14 13.20
C THR A 72 13.31 -12.25 12.86
N LEU A 73 12.21 -12.36 13.61
CA LEU A 73 11.02 -11.55 13.41
C LEU A 73 11.29 -10.07 13.73
N HIS A 74 11.95 -9.79 14.85
CA HIS A 74 12.37 -8.45 15.24
C HIS A 74 13.22 -7.80 14.14
N ASP A 75 14.26 -8.48 13.65
CA ASP A 75 15.18 -7.93 12.67
C ASP A 75 14.51 -7.70 11.32
N ASN A 76 13.59 -8.58 10.91
CA ASN A 76 12.82 -8.39 9.68
C ASN A 76 11.89 -7.18 9.78
N ILE A 77 11.14 -7.05 10.87
CA ILE A 77 10.21 -5.92 11.06
C ILE A 77 11.00 -4.61 11.16
N LYS A 78 12.09 -4.60 11.93
CA LYS A 78 12.97 -3.44 12.07
C LYS A 78 13.57 -3.01 10.73
N ARG A 79 14.13 -3.95 9.96
CA ARG A 79 14.65 -3.67 8.60
C ARG A 79 13.58 -3.11 7.67
N HIS A 80 12.36 -3.63 7.73
CA HIS A 80 11.26 -3.09 6.93
C HIS A 80 10.89 -1.66 7.32
N ILE A 81 10.89 -1.33 8.62
CA ILE A 81 10.63 0.04 9.09
C ILE A 81 11.76 0.98 8.66
N ASP A 82 13.02 0.55 8.79
CA ASP A 82 14.19 1.33 8.41
C ASP A 82 14.25 1.58 6.89
N ASP A 83 13.86 0.59 6.07
CA ASP A 83 13.72 0.74 4.61
C ASP A 83 12.62 1.75 4.26
N LEU A 84 11.46 1.67 4.92
CA LEU A 84 10.38 2.63 4.74
C LEU A 84 10.79 4.05 5.14
N ALA A 85 11.53 4.20 6.24
CA ALA A 85 12.08 5.48 6.68
C ALA A 85 13.10 6.03 5.66
N SER A 86 13.97 5.18 5.12
CA SER A 86 14.96 5.57 4.10
C SER A 86 14.29 6.01 2.80
N ARG A 87 13.24 5.30 2.38
CA ARG A 87 12.45 5.67 1.19
C ARG A 87 11.68 6.97 1.37
N LEU A 88 11.21 7.26 2.59
CA LEU A 88 10.58 8.53 2.91
C LEU A 88 11.62 9.66 2.93
N PHE A 89 12.82 9.42 3.46
CA PHE A 89 13.90 10.40 3.50
C PHE A 89 14.29 10.87 2.09
N CYS A 90 14.45 9.95 1.13
CA CYS A 90 14.70 10.32 -0.27
C CYS A 90 13.59 11.14 -0.94
N VAL A 91 12.37 11.15 -0.40
CA VAL A 91 11.24 11.96 -0.89
C VAL A 91 11.17 13.32 -0.19
N VAL A 92 11.68 13.42 1.04
CA VAL A 92 11.67 14.64 1.85
C VAL A 92 12.85 15.56 1.55
N ASP A 93 14.00 15.01 1.10
CA ASP A 93 15.13 15.82 0.61
C ASP A 93 14.77 16.67 -0.62
N ASP A 94 13.74 16.31 -1.38
CA ASP A 94 13.21 17.13 -2.48
C ASP A 94 12.36 18.34 -1.99
N TYR A 95 12.09 18.47 -0.68
CA TYR A 95 11.19 19.49 -0.11
C TYR A 95 11.79 20.36 1.01
N ASN A 96 13.02 20.09 1.46
CA ASN A 96 13.68 20.89 2.50
C ASN A 96 14.90 21.63 1.92
N ASP A 97 14.66 22.65 1.09
CA ASP A 97 15.60 23.77 0.95
C ASP A 97 15.26 24.81 2.02
N ASP A 98 15.80 24.61 3.22
CA ASP A 98 16.17 25.71 4.12
C ASP A 98 17.55 25.35 4.68
N ASP A 99 18.56 25.96 4.05
CA ASP A 99 19.92 26.26 4.54
C ASP A 99 20.64 25.23 5.41
N GLU A 100 21.49 24.38 4.80
CA GLU A 100 22.89 24.32 5.22
C GLU A 100 23.80 23.71 4.15
N GLU A 101 24.79 24.52 3.73
CA GLU A 101 25.85 24.23 2.78
C GLU A 101 26.58 22.89 3.03
N LYS A 102 26.75 22.11 1.94
CA LYS A 102 28.06 21.61 1.53
C LYS A 102 28.12 21.16 0.07
N GLN A 103 29.04 21.82 -0.65
CA GLN A 103 29.61 21.52 -1.97
C GLN A 103 29.98 20.02 -2.09
N SER A 104 29.91 19.32 -3.23
CA SER A 104 30.33 19.69 -4.58
C SER A 104 29.90 18.64 -5.64
N GLU A 105 29.50 19.13 -6.83
CA GLU A 105 29.80 18.61 -8.18
C GLU A 105 29.30 17.21 -8.62
N THR A 106 28.28 17.18 -9.49
CA THR A 106 28.40 16.99 -10.96
C THR A 106 27.13 16.33 -11.53
N LEU A 107 26.10 17.08 -11.94
CA LEU A 107 25.03 16.55 -12.79
C LEU A 107 24.50 17.61 -13.78
N SER A 108 24.90 17.42 -15.05
CA SER A 108 24.22 17.80 -16.31
C SER A 108 23.27 19.01 -16.33
N ASN A 109 23.60 19.96 -17.21
CA ASN A 109 22.89 21.19 -17.62
C ASN A 109 21.35 21.17 -17.77
N ASP A 110 20.67 20.02 -17.66
CA ASP A 110 19.22 19.87 -17.76
C ASP A 110 18.48 20.28 -16.46
N ALA A 111 19.19 20.37 -15.32
CA ALA A 111 18.62 20.77 -14.04
C ALA A 111 18.45 22.30 -13.91
N GLU A 112 19.34 23.08 -14.55
CA GLU A 112 19.30 24.54 -14.53
C GLU A 112 18.15 25.10 -15.38
N GLU A 113 17.79 24.45 -16.50
CA GLU A 113 16.61 24.84 -17.29
C GLU A 113 15.30 24.69 -16.49
N ARG A 114 15.19 23.65 -15.64
CA ARG A 114 13.97 23.39 -14.88
C ARG A 114 13.72 24.43 -13.79
N THR A 115 14.77 24.90 -13.11
CA THR A 115 14.64 25.98 -12.12
C THR A 115 14.26 27.30 -12.80
N ILE A 116 14.78 27.57 -14.00
CA ILE A 116 14.41 28.75 -14.81
C ILE A 116 12.92 28.76 -15.17
N GLU A 117 12.32 27.61 -15.51
CA GLU A 117 10.89 27.53 -15.84
C GLU A 117 9.98 27.93 -14.66
N PHE A 118 10.30 27.51 -13.44
CA PHE A 118 9.53 27.91 -12.25
C PHE A 118 9.69 29.40 -11.94
N VAL A 119 10.89 29.96 -12.14
CA VAL A 119 11.14 31.41 -12.00
C VAL A 119 10.36 32.21 -13.06
N LEU A 120 10.33 31.74 -14.31
CA LEU A 120 9.56 32.34 -15.39
C LEU A 120 8.05 32.33 -15.09
N PHE A 121 7.51 31.22 -14.58
CA PHE A 121 6.10 31.14 -14.19
C PHE A 121 5.76 32.11 -13.06
N LYS A 122 6.61 32.21 -12.02
CA LYS A 122 6.42 33.17 -10.92
C LYS A 122 6.39 34.62 -11.42
N ASN A 123 7.20 34.95 -12.42
CA ASN A 123 7.35 36.32 -12.92
C ASN A 123 6.35 36.72 -14.01
N THR A 124 5.88 35.77 -14.84
CA THR A 124 5.02 36.07 -16.01
C THR A 124 3.60 35.50 -15.91
N GLY A 125 3.35 34.57 -14.98
CA GLY A 125 2.06 33.89 -14.82
C GLY A 125 1.69 32.96 -15.99
N LYS A 126 2.56 32.79 -16.99
CA LYS A 126 2.34 31.91 -18.15
C LYS A 126 3.08 30.58 -17.93
N ARG A 127 2.37 29.47 -18.13
CA ARG A 127 2.93 28.10 -18.01
C ARG A 127 3.63 27.72 -19.31
N THR A 128 4.83 27.14 -19.20
CA THR A 128 5.57 26.52 -20.31
C THR A 128 4.90 25.21 -20.72
N ASP A 129 5.23 24.68 -21.90
CA ASP A 129 4.66 23.43 -22.42
C ASP A 129 4.92 22.22 -21.50
N HIS A 130 6.07 22.20 -20.82
CA HIS A 130 6.42 21.17 -19.84
C HIS A 130 5.57 21.30 -18.57
N LEU A 131 5.39 22.52 -18.05
CA LEU A 131 4.52 22.78 -16.90
C LEU A 131 3.04 22.51 -17.20
N LEU A 132 2.58 22.71 -18.44
CA LEU A 132 1.24 22.35 -18.86
C LEU A 132 1.05 20.82 -18.86
N LYS A 133 1.98 20.07 -19.44
CA LYS A 133 1.94 18.60 -19.40
C LYS A 133 1.97 18.06 -17.98
N LEU A 134 2.76 18.67 -17.10
CA LEU A 134 2.82 18.30 -15.69
C LEU A 134 1.49 18.62 -14.99
N ASN A 135 0.95 19.81 -15.20
CA ASN A 135 -0.35 20.21 -14.64
C ASN A 135 -1.48 19.27 -15.12
N ASP A 136 -1.51 18.93 -16.40
CA ASP A 136 -2.50 18.01 -16.97
C ASP A 136 -2.32 16.60 -16.40
N ALA A 137 -1.08 16.14 -16.20
CA ALA A 137 -0.78 14.87 -15.55
C ALA A 137 -1.23 14.88 -14.08
N LEU A 138 -0.98 15.95 -13.33
CA LEU A 138 -1.41 16.10 -11.94
C LEU A 138 -2.93 16.17 -11.82
N LEU A 139 -3.60 16.89 -12.73
CA LEU A 139 -5.07 16.93 -12.79
C LEU A 139 -5.68 15.61 -13.27
N SER A 140 -4.92 14.76 -13.97
CA SER A 140 -5.36 13.41 -14.35
C SER A 140 -5.42 12.45 -13.17
N ILE A 141 -4.68 12.74 -12.08
CA ILE A 141 -4.74 11.98 -10.83
C ILE A 141 -6.05 12.37 -10.14
N LYS A 142 -7.06 11.50 -10.23
CA LYS A 142 -8.32 11.71 -9.51
C LYS A 142 -8.06 11.73 -7.99
N PRO A 143 -8.68 12.63 -7.23
CA PRO A 143 -8.59 12.61 -5.77
C PRO A 143 -9.30 11.36 -5.24
N THR A 144 -8.51 10.36 -4.82
CA THR A 144 -8.87 9.11 -4.11
C THR A 144 -9.73 8.05 -4.84
N SER A 145 -9.52 6.79 -4.42
CA SER A 145 -9.81 5.50 -5.08
C SER A 145 -11.27 5.05 -5.17
N THR A 146 -12.23 5.96 -5.04
CA THR A 146 -13.67 5.60 -5.04
C THR A 146 -14.08 4.85 -6.30
N ASP A 147 -13.48 5.16 -7.45
CA ASP A 147 -13.73 4.45 -8.71
C ASP A 147 -13.27 2.99 -8.66
N MET A 148 -12.11 2.73 -8.03
CA MET A 148 -11.56 1.37 -7.93
C MET A 148 -12.36 0.56 -6.91
N GLU A 149 -12.75 1.16 -5.80
CA GLU A 149 -13.63 0.53 -4.80
C GLU A 149 -14.99 0.16 -5.38
N HIS A 150 -15.58 1.04 -6.19
CA HIS A 150 -16.82 0.73 -6.91
C HIS A 150 -16.64 -0.46 -7.87
N VAL A 151 -15.53 -0.50 -8.63
CA VAL A 151 -15.20 -1.64 -9.49
C VAL A 151 -15.04 -2.92 -8.69
N PHE A 152 -14.40 -2.90 -7.52
CA PHE A 152 -14.27 -4.08 -6.66
C PHE A 152 -15.60 -4.50 -6.02
N SER A 153 -16.45 -3.54 -5.67
CA SER A 153 -17.79 -3.79 -5.11
C SER A 153 -18.70 -4.49 -6.12
N VAL A 154 -18.75 -4.00 -7.37
CA VAL A 154 -19.53 -4.63 -8.45
C VAL A 154 -19.02 -6.04 -8.78
N ASN A 155 -17.71 -6.26 -8.65
CA ASN A 155 -17.08 -7.55 -8.95
C ASN A 155 -16.95 -8.49 -7.73
N ALA A 156 -17.44 -8.08 -6.55
CA ALA A 156 -17.31 -8.84 -5.31
C ALA A 156 -17.90 -10.26 -5.39
N SER A 157 -18.89 -10.47 -6.27
CA SER A 157 -19.55 -11.76 -6.49
C SER A 157 -18.60 -12.89 -6.90
N PHE A 158 -17.50 -12.56 -7.60
CA PHE A 158 -16.49 -13.52 -8.03
C PHE A 158 -15.08 -13.19 -7.49
N CYS A 159 -14.86 -11.99 -6.93
CA CYS A 159 -13.61 -11.66 -6.23
C CYS A 159 -13.52 -12.26 -4.82
N THR A 160 -14.65 -12.65 -4.21
CA THR A 160 -14.66 -13.25 -2.87
C THR A 160 -14.45 -14.77 -2.94
N LYS A 161 -13.52 -15.28 -2.11
CA LYS A 161 -13.05 -16.68 -2.10
C LYS A 161 -14.15 -17.74 -1.92
N ILE A 162 -15.33 -17.34 -1.43
CA ILE A 162 -16.43 -18.27 -1.13
C ILE A 162 -17.13 -18.78 -2.41
N ARG A 163 -17.08 -18.04 -3.54
CA ARG A 163 -17.81 -18.43 -4.78
C ARG A 163 -16.94 -18.75 -5.98
N SER A 164 -15.66 -18.39 -5.98
CA SER A 164 -14.82 -18.58 -7.18
C SER A 164 -13.50 -19.23 -6.79
N ARG A 165 -13.32 -20.50 -7.20
CA ARG A 165 -12.05 -21.25 -7.13
C ARG A 165 -11.02 -20.75 -8.17
N LEU A 166 -11.06 -19.47 -8.51
CA LEU A 166 -10.20 -18.85 -9.52
C LEU A 166 -8.86 -18.48 -8.90
N SER A 167 -7.78 -18.65 -9.66
CA SER A 167 -6.46 -18.16 -9.26
C SER A 167 -6.44 -16.63 -9.27
N ASP A 168 -5.58 -16.01 -8.45
CA ASP A 168 -5.43 -14.55 -8.40
C ASP A 168 -5.08 -13.95 -9.77
N LYS A 169 -4.30 -14.67 -10.59
CA LYS A 169 -4.00 -14.27 -11.98
C LYS A 169 -5.26 -14.19 -12.84
N SER A 170 -6.13 -15.20 -12.72
CA SER A 170 -7.40 -15.26 -13.45
C SER A 170 -8.38 -14.17 -12.98
N LEU A 171 -8.42 -13.91 -11.67
CA LEU A 171 -9.23 -12.86 -11.07
C LEU A 171 -8.79 -11.48 -11.55
N ASN A 172 -7.49 -11.19 -11.54
CA ASN A 172 -6.93 -9.94 -12.05
C ASN A 172 -7.24 -9.73 -13.54
N ALA A 173 -7.07 -10.77 -14.36
CA ALA A 173 -7.41 -10.71 -15.78
C ALA A 173 -8.91 -10.43 -16.01
N LEU A 174 -9.79 -11.03 -15.20
CA LEU A 174 -11.24 -10.87 -15.32
C LEU A 174 -11.71 -9.48 -14.86
N VAL A 175 -11.17 -8.96 -13.75
CA VAL A 175 -11.44 -7.59 -13.28
C VAL A 175 -10.97 -6.57 -14.31
N PHE A 176 -9.77 -6.77 -14.87
CA PHE A 176 -9.24 -5.93 -15.94
C PHE A 176 -10.13 -5.97 -17.20
N LEU A 177 -10.53 -7.17 -17.64
CA LEU A 177 -11.38 -7.34 -18.81
C LEU A 177 -12.75 -6.68 -18.60
N ASN A 178 -13.36 -6.86 -17.42
CA ASN A 178 -14.65 -6.25 -17.10
C ASN A 178 -14.54 -4.72 -17.05
N PHE A 179 -13.48 -4.17 -16.45
CA PHE A 179 -13.20 -2.75 -16.46
C PHE A 179 -13.07 -2.18 -17.88
N PHE A 180 -12.32 -2.88 -18.74
CA PHE A 180 -12.11 -2.46 -20.13
C PHE A 180 -13.41 -2.49 -20.95
N ILE A 181 -14.21 -3.56 -20.82
CA ILE A 181 -15.52 -3.68 -21.49
C ILE A 181 -16.48 -2.60 -20.97
N SER A 182 -16.47 -2.34 -19.66
CA SER A 182 -17.31 -1.31 -19.04
C SER A 182 -16.96 0.08 -19.56
N ARG A 183 -15.66 0.42 -19.65
CA ARG A 183 -15.21 1.69 -20.26
C ARG A 183 -15.61 1.83 -21.74
N ARG A 184 -15.67 0.74 -22.51
CA ARG A 184 -16.13 0.77 -23.91
C ARG A 184 -17.63 1.06 -24.07
N LYS A 185 -18.48 0.63 -23.12
CA LYS A 185 -19.93 0.94 -23.16
C LYS A 185 -20.23 2.43 -22.99
N TYR A 186 -19.40 3.16 -22.23
CA TYR A 186 -19.53 4.62 -22.11
C TYR A 186 -19.11 5.35 -23.39
N PHE A 187 -18.13 4.82 -24.12
CA PHE A 187 -17.66 5.40 -25.38
C PHE A 187 -18.72 5.34 -26.49
N THR A 188 -19.48 4.24 -26.59
CA THR A 188 -20.60 4.17 -27.54
C THR A 188 -21.75 5.08 -27.12
N CYS A 189 -22.07 5.18 -25.83
CA CYS A 189 -23.16 6.04 -25.36
C CYS A 189 -22.86 7.54 -25.59
N GLU A 190 -21.61 7.96 -25.41
CA GLU A 190 -21.17 9.34 -25.63
C GLU A 190 -21.16 9.71 -27.12
N ILE A 191 -20.72 8.79 -28.00
CA ILE A 191 -20.82 8.95 -29.45
C ILE A 191 -22.29 8.97 -29.91
N TYR A 192 -23.14 8.07 -29.40
CA TYR A 192 -24.57 8.05 -29.74
C TYR A 192 -25.30 9.32 -29.27
N SER A 193 -24.94 9.89 -28.11
CA SER A 193 -25.48 11.17 -27.64
C SER A 193 -25.03 12.36 -28.50
N LYS A 194 -23.76 12.40 -28.93
CA LYS A 194 -23.23 13.43 -29.83
C LYS A 194 -23.80 13.34 -31.24
N ILE A 195 -24.09 12.14 -31.73
CA ILE A 195 -24.75 11.94 -33.02
C ILE A 195 -26.22 12.34 -32.94
N LYS A 196 -26.96 11.94 -31.88
CA LYS A 196 -28.37 12.31 -31.72
C LYS A 196 -28.59 13.82 -31.58
N ASN A 197 -27.68 14.52 -30.91
CA ASN A 197 -27.73 15.99 -30.76
C ASN A 197 -27.29 16.77 -32.02
N ASN A 198 -26.63 16.14 -32.98
CA ASN A 198 -26.27 16.76 -34.27
C ASN A 198 -27.26 16.45 -35.41
N VAL A 199 -28.32 15.68 -35.15
CA VAL A 199 -29.34 15.29 -36.15
C VAL A 199 -30.72 15.88 -35.84
N SER A 200 -30.85 16.74 -34.83
CA SER A 200 -32.06 17.55 -34.63
C SER A 200 -31.86 18.95 -35.24
N VAL A 201 -32.05 19.03 -36.56
CA VAL A 201 -32.41 20.25 -37.31
C VAL A 201 -33.67 19.92 -38.10
#